data_AF-D7F1A5-F1
#
_entry.id   AF-D7F1A5-F1
#
_cell.length_a   1.000
_cell.length_b   1.000
_cell.length_c   1.000
_cell.angle_alpha   90.00
_cell.angle_beta   90.00
_cell.angle_gamma   90.00
#
_symmetry.space_group_name_H-M   'P 1'
#
loop_
_entity.id
_entity.type
_entity.pdbx_description
1 polymer ?
#
loop_
_entity_poly.entity_id
_entity_poly.type
_entity_poly.pdbx_seq_one_letter_code
_entity_poly.pdbx_strand_id
1 'polypeptide(L)'
;MVGIHENTYQCLAKIGQVPMVFHRPIPTGFKVKTGTVIREADGWYIALTLEDKTVPVTVAEIQPTTENTLGIDLGITNYVYLSNGERIENPRFLRKSAEKLAKLQAKLASRVKGSKSWHILKSKISRLHQFVARARLDFQFKTAHELFGKCDVLVVEDLSIKNLTRRAKIKTDIEDGNLVYLPNGQAAKSGLNKSMLDAAHGQFANVLKYVAWKLGKNVLFVDPRGTSQHCWNCLNKVPKELSERWHSCQCGESLDRDENSAKLIKKIGLIHQSGGGTSSLKKALAQREIEACGLTVLR
;
A
#
# COMPACT_ATOMS: atom_id res chain seq x y z
N MET A 1 11.33 -21.66 15.47
CA MET A 1 10.94 -23.05 15.75
C MET A 1 9.42 -23.08 15.82
N VAL A 2 8.75 -23.74 14.85
CA VAL A 2 7.27 -23.81 14.80
C VAL A 2 6.91 -25.19 15.32
N GLY A 3 6.30 -25.25 16.51
CA GLY A 3 5.82 -26.50 17.10
C GLY A 3 4.66 -27.06 16.27
N ILE A 4 4.82 -28.30 15.80
CA ILE A 4 3.78 -29.07 15.13
C ILE A 4 3.00 -29.76 16.25
N HIS A 5 1.77 -29.34 16.50
CA HIS A 5 0.87 -30.05 17.42
C HIS A 5 0.02 -31.05 16.64
N GLU A 6 0.00 -32.29 17.14
CA GLU A 6 -0.81 -33.38 16.62
C GLU A 6 -2.30 -33.13 16.91
N ASN A 7 -3.05 -32.74 15.89
CA ASN A 7 -4.48 -33.02 15.77
C ASN A 7 -4.79 -33.11 14.28
N THR A 8 -4.86 -34.35 13.81
CA THR A 8 -4.46 -34.71 12.45
C THR A 8 -5.54 -34.55 11.39
N TYR A 9 -6.80 -34.24 11.74
CA TYR A 9 -7.89 -34.19 10.77
C TYR A 9 -8.92 -33.08 11.06
N GLN A 10 -9.35 -32.35 10.03
CA GLN A 10 -10.53 -31.49 10.10
C GLN A 10 -11.59 -32.05 9.15
N CYS A 11 -12.85 -32.11 9.60
CA CYS A 11 -13.96 -32.43 8.71
C CYS A 11 -14.30 -31.20 7.87
N LEU A 12 -14.12 -31.30 6.56
CA LEU A 12 -14.56 -30.29 5.60
C LEU A 12 -15.90 -30.69 5.01
N ALA A 13 -16.82 -29.74 4.93
CA ALA A 13 -18.14 -29.96 4.36
C ALA A 13 -18.00 -30.56 2.95
N LYS A 14 -18.71 -31.67 2.70
CA LYS A 14 -18.74 -32.41 1.42
C LYS A 14 -17.45 -33.14 1.01
N ILE A 15 -16.34 -32.97 1.73
CA ILE A 15 -15.06 -33.65 1.45
C ILE A 15 -14.80 -34.74 2.49
N GLY A 16 -15.27 -34.55 3.73
CA GLY A 16 -15.02 -35.46 4.84
C GLY A 16 -13.75 -35.08 5.62
N GLN A 17 -13.15 -36.05 6.31
CA GLN A 17 -11.96 -35.84 7.11
C GLN A 17 -10.74 -35.65 6.21
N VAL A 18 -10.08 -34.49 6.33
CA VAL A 18 -8.87 -34.18 5.58
C VAL A 18 -7.70 -34.08 6.55
N PRO A 19 -6.57 -34.77 6.29
CA PRO A 19 -5.38 -34.64 7.11
C PRO A 19 -4.79 -33.24 6.98
N MET A 20 -4.50 -32.58 8.11
CA MET A 20 -4.12 -31.17 8.12
C MET A 20 -2.97 -30.87 9.07
N VAL A 21 -2.08 -29.98 8.63
CA VAL A 21 -0.98 -29.46 9.44
C VAL A 21 -1.38 -28.09 9.99
N PHE A 22 -1.54 -27.99 11.30
CA PHE A 22 -1.83 -26.73 11.97
C PHE A 22 -0.54 -25.95 12.20
N HIS A 23 -0.42 -24.79 11.56
CA HIS A 23 0.70 -23.87 11.83
C HIS A 23 0.62 -23.26 13.24
N ARG A 24 -0.60 -23.11 13.79
CA ARG A 24 -0.87 -22.62 15.14
C ARG A 24 -2.05 -23.38 15.73
N PRO A 25 -2.05 -23.69 17.04
CA PRO A 25 -3.22 -24.25 17.69
C PRO A 25 -4.37 -23.25 17.66
N ILE A 26 -5.61 -23.75 17.67
CA ILE A 26 -6.79 -22.92 17.85
C ILE A 26 -6.78 -22.45 19.32
N PRO A 27 -6.80 -21.13 19.60
CA PRO A 27 -6.76 -20.66 20.98
C PRO A 27 -8.01 -21.08 21.77
N THR A 28 -7.84 -21.28 23.08
CA THR A 28 -8.95 -21.63 23.98
C THR A 28 -10.03 -20.55 23.96
N GLY A 29 -11.31 -20.96 23.89
CA GLY A 29 -12.45 -20.04 23.84
C GLY A 29 -12.88 -19.60 22.43
N PHE A 30 -12.06 -19.86 21.41
CA PHE A 30 -12.38 -19.51 20.03
C PHE A 30 -13.19 -20.61 19.34
N LYS A 31 -14.25 -20.22 18.62
CA LYS A 31 -15.06 -21.13 17.81
C LYS A 31 -14.71 -21.01 16.33
N VAL A 32 -14.37 -22.12 15.68
CA VAL A 32 -14.21 -22.15 14.21
C VAL A 32 -15.56 -21.92 13.55
N LYS A 33 -15.65 -20.90 12.69
CA LYS A 33 -16.88 -20.55 11.94
C LYS A 33 -16.84 -21.04 10.51
N THR A 34 -15.77 -20.68 9.80
CA THR A 34 -15.63 -20.97 8.38
C THR A 34 -14.20 -21.45 8.11
N GLY A 35 -14.08 -22.38 7.16
CA GLY A 35 -12.80 -22.82 6.62
C GLY A 35 -12.78 -22.56 5.13
N THR A 36 -11.87 -21.71 4.67
CA THR A 36 -11.68 -21.41 3.26
C THR A 36 -10.50 -22.22 2.74
N VAL A 37 -10.76 -23.12 1.80
CA VAL A 37 -9.71 -23.91 1.13
C VAL A 37 -9.08 -23.07 0.02
N ILE A 38 -7.75 -22.94 0.05
CA ILE A 38 -6.98 -22.09 -0.84
C ILE A 38 -5.94 -22.96 -1.56
N ARG A 39 -5.87 -22.85 -2.89
CA ARG A 39 -4.83 -23.49 -3.70
C ARG A 39 -3.82 -22.45 -4.15
N GLU A 40 -2.60 -22.60 -3.66
CA GLU A 40 -1.44 -21.79 -4.05
C GLU A 40 -0.48 -22.59 -4.94
N ALA A 41 0.59 -21.96 -5.44
CA ALA A 41 1.57 -22.61 -6.32
C ALA A 41 2.47 -23.63 -5.60
N ASP A 42 2.55 -23.58 -4.27
CA ASP A 42 3.30 -24.52 -3.44
C ASP A 42 2.44 -25.54 -2.69
N GLY A 43 1.11 -25.43 -2.71
CA GLY A 43 0.25 -26.42 -2.08
C GLY A 43 -1.17 -25.94 -1.80
N TRP A 44 -1.89 -26.77 -1.04
CA TRP A 44 -3.22 -26.46 -0.52
C TRP A 44 -3.11 -25.95 0.91
N TYR A 45 -3.92 -24.95 1.24
CA TYR A 45 -4.02 -24.34 2.56
C TYR A 45 -5.47 -24.27 2.98
N ILE A 46 -5.69 -24.19 4.28
CA ILE A 46 -6.97 -23.71 4.82
C ILE A 46 -6.73 -22.38 5.53
N ALA A 47 -7.65 -21.43 5.37
CA ALA A 47 -7.78 -20.29 6.25
C ALA A 47 -9.02 -20.50 7.13
N LEU A 48 -8.82 -20.65 8.43
CA LEU A 48 -9.90 -20.78 9.41
C LEU A 48 -10.24 -19.40 9.96
N THR A 49 -11.52 -19.02 9.88
CA THR A 49 -12.04 -17.86 10.59
C THR A 49 -12.55 -18.32 11.95
N LEU A 50 -12.05 -17.68 12.99
CA LEU A 50 -12.40 -17.97 14.37
C LEU A 50 -13.26 -16.82 14.92
N GLU A 51 -14.29 -17.15 15.68
CA GLU A 51 -15.10 -16.21 16.45
C GLU A 51 -14.71 -16.28 17.92
N ASP A 52 -14.50 -15.12 18.51
CA ASP A 52 -14.40 -14.92 19.95
C ASP A 52 -15.21 -13.65 20.29
N LYS A 53 -16.17 -13.80 21.21
CA LYS A 53 -17.06 -12.71 21.63
C LYS A 53 -16.41 -11.74 22.60
N THR A 54 -15.25 -12.09 23.15
CA THR A 54 -14.52 -11.26 24.12
C THR A 54 -13.60 -10.26 23.43
N VAL A 55 -13.28 -10.45 22.14
CA VAL A 55 -12.47 -9.51 21.37
C VAL A 55 -13.27 -8.21 21.18
N PRO A 56 -12.77 -7.06 21.67
CA PRO A 56 -13.49 -5.80 21.54
C PRO A 56 -13.64 -5.42 20.06
N VAL A 57 -14.87 -5.08 19.68
CA VAL A 57 -15.22 -4.69 18.30
C VAL A 57 -14.89 -3.21 18.05
N THR A 58 -14.80 -2.40 19.10
CA THR A 58 -14.58 -0.96 19.01
C THR A 58 -13.13 -0.65 18.66
N VAL A 59 -12.93 0.04 17.55
CA VAL A 59 -11.64 0.64 17.18
C VAL A 59 -11.42 1.85 18.10
N ALA A 60 -10.21 2.00 18.65
CA ALA A 60 -9.90 3.17 19.48
C ALA A 60 -10.04 4.45 18.64
N GLU A 61 -10.93 5.36 19.06
CA GLU A 61 -11.11 6.67 18.43
C GLU A 61 -10.01 7.65 18.86
N ILE A 62 -8.77 7.37 18.46
CA ILE A 62 -7.62 8.21 18.77
C ILE A 62 -7.68 9.47 17.91
N GLN A 63 -7.80 10.62 18.57
CA GLN A 63 -7.72 11.92 17.91
C GLN A 63 -6.26 12.23 17.52
N PRO A 64 -6.03 12.74 16.29
CA PRO A 64 -4.70 13.10 15.86
C PRO A 64 -4.22 14.37 16.58
N THR A 65 -3.05 14.30 17.21
CA THR A 65 -2.30 15.44 17.79
C THR A 65 -0.92 15.53 17.17
N THR A 66 -0.25 16.67 17.37
CA THR A 66 1.10 16.89 16.80
C THR A 66 2.11 15.86 17.29
N GLU A 67 1.96 15.37 18.52
CA GLU A 67 2.89 14.49 19.22
C GLU A 67 2.64 13.02 18.88
N ASN A 68 1.38 12.62 18.71
CA ASN A 68 1.01 11.22 18.50
C ASN A 68 0.86 10.82 17.02
N THR A 69 0.97 11.80 16.10
CA THR A 69 0.66 11.61 14.68
C THR A 69 1.92 11.68 13.81
N LEU A 70 2.03 10.76 12.84
CA LEU A 70 3.03 10.82 11.76
C LEU A 70 2.35 10.87 10.40
N GLY A 71 2.78 11.81 9.55
CA GLY A 71 2.41 11.83 8.14
C GLY A 71 3.41 11.03 7.32
N ILE A 72 2.92 10.28 6.35
CA ILE A 72 3.76 9.52 5.43
C ILE A 72 3.45 9.84 3.97
N ASP A 73 4.50 10.01 3.19
CA ASP A 73 4.44 10.02 1.72
C ASP A 73 4.92 8.66 1.19
N LEU A 74 4.19 8.11 0.21
CA LEU A 74 4.45 6.79 -0.36
C LEU A 74 5.10 6.91 -1.74
N GLY A 75 6.33 6.43 -1.85
CA GLY A 75 7.14 6.58 -3.06
C GLY A 75 7.54 5.27 -3.73
N ILE A 76 8.09 5.39 -4.94
CA ILE A 76 8.72 4.28 -5.67
C ILE A 76 10.24 4.19 -5.42
N THR A 77 10.87 5.32 -5.10
CA THR A 77 12.31 5.40 -4.78
C THR A 77 12.53 5.03 -3.33
N ASN A 78 12.01 5.86 -2.43
CA ASN A 78 11.81 5.54 -1.02
C ASN A 78 10.41 4.97 -0.86
N TYR A 79 10.26 3.86 -0.15
CA TYR A 79 8.95 3.24 0.08
C TYR A 79 8.04 4.13 0.92
N VAL A 80 8.60 4.69 1.98
CA VAL A 80 7.94 5.64 2.89
C VAL A 80 8.89 6.79 3.15
N TYR A 81 8.37 8.01 3.13
CA TYR A 81 9.03 9.20 3.66
C TYR A 81 8.18 9.75 4.80
N LEU A 82 8.76 9.93 5.98
CA LEU A 82 8.04 10.33 7.19
C LEU A 82 8.12 11.85 7.37
N SER A 83 7.11 12.43 8.03
CA SER A 83 7.07 13.86 8.36
C SER A 83 8.18 14.34 9.29
N ASN A 84 8.93 13.41 9.91
CA ASN A 84 10.09 13.69 10.77
C ASN A 84 11.44 13.59 10.02
N GLY A 85 11.43 13.35 8.71
CA GLY A 85 12.64 13.24 7.88
C GLY A 85 13.18 11.81 7.69
N GLU A 86 12.67 10.83 8.43
CA GLU A 86 13.07 9.43 8.25
C GLU A 86 12.54 8.86 6.93
N ARG A 87 13.25 7.87 6.38
CA ARG A 87 12.88 7.19 5.14
C ARG A 87 13.08 5.68 5.23
N ILE A 88 12.19 4.95 4.58
CA ILE A 88 12.28 3.49 4.44
C ILE A 88 12.49 3.19 2.96
N GLU A 89 13.55 2.46 2.62
CA GLU A 89 13.89 2.15 1.24
C GLU A 89 12.92 1.15 0.60
N ASN A 90 12.75 1.25 -0.72
CA ASN A 90 11.96 0.27 -1.47
C ASN A 90 12.82 -0.97 -1.81
N PRO A 91 12.47 -2.18 -1.30
CA PRO A 91 13.24 -3.40 -1.53
C PRO A 91 13.18 -3.92 -2.98
N ARG A 92 12.20 -3.46 -3.79
CA ARG A 92 12.04 -3.78 -5.22
C ARG A 92 12.11 -5.29 -5.54
N PHE A 93 11.28 -6.08 -4.85
CA PHE A 93 11.31 -7.55 -4.93
C PHE A 93 11.11 -8.10 -6.34
N LEU A 94 10.21 -7.51 -7.14
CA LEU A 94 10.01 -7.92 -8.52
C LEU A 94 11.23 -7.58 -9.39
N ARG A 95 11.84 -6.42 -9.18
CA ARG A 95 13.06 -6.02 -9.91
C ARG A 95 14.20 -7.00 -9.63
N LYS A 96 14.41 -7.38 -8.38
CA LYS A 96 15.42 -8.40 -7.97
C LYS A 96 15.16 -9.77 -8.60
N SER A 97 13.89 -10.13 -8.81
CA SER A 97 13.50 -11.41 -9.41
C SER A 97 13.35 -11.37 -10.94
N ALA A 98 13.50 -10.21 -11.58
CA ALA A 98 13.12 -9.97 -12.96
C ALA A 98 13.95 -10.79 -13.96
N GLU A 99 15.27 -10.87 -13.75
CA GLU A 99 16.16 -11.64 -14.64
C GLU A 99 15.82 -13.14 -14.61
N LYS A 100 15.63 -13.70 -13.41
CA LYS A 100 15.23 -15.09 -13.22
C LYS A 100 13.88 -15.37 -13.86
N LEU A 101 12.92 -14.46 -13.69
CA LEU A 101 11.60 -14.56 -14.29
C LEU A 101 11.69 -14.55 -15.83
N ALA A 102 12.45 -13.63 -16.41
CA ALA A 102 12.64 -13.55 -17.86
C ALA A 102 13.27 -14.82 -18.44
N LYS A 103 14.32 -15.35 -17.80
CA LYS A 103 14.95 -16.62 -18.21
C LYS A 103 13.97 -17.80 -18.17
N LEU A 104 13.12 -17.88 -17.13
CA LEU A 104 12.11 -18.94 -17.03
C LEU A 104 11.02 -18.78 -18.08
N GLN A 105 10.56 -17.55 -18.34
CA GLN A 105 9.53 -17.25 -19.35
C GLN A 105 10.03 -17.55 -20.77
N ALA A 106 11.28 -17.19 -21.10
CA ALA A 106 11.88 -17.52 -22.39
C ALA A 106 12.00 -19.05 -22.59
N LYS A 107 12.44 -19.77 -21.55
CA LYS A 107 12.48 -21.25 -21.57
C LYS A 107 11.10 -21.87 -21.71
N LEU A 108 10.07 -21.29 -21.08
CA LEU A 108 8.69 -21.78 -21.20
C LEU A 108 8.16 -21.61 -22.62
N ALA A 109 8.45 -20.46 -23.25
CA ALA A 109 7.97 -20.12 -24.60
C ALA A 109 8.47 -21.10 -25.68
N SER A 110 9.66 -21.68 -25.49
CA SER A 110 10.21 -22.70 -26.40
C SER A 110 9.72 -24.12 -26.12
N ARG A 111 8.86 -24.36 -25.11
CA ARG A 111 8.30 -25.68 -24.83
C ARG A 111 6.92 -25.87 -25.46
N VAL A 112 6.68 -27.08 -25.96
CA VAL A 112 5.35 -27.51 -26.41
C VAL A 112 4.37 -27.35 -25.24
N LYS A 113 3.32 -26.54 -25.47
CA LYS A 113 2.27 -26.27 -24.48
C LYS A 113 1.63 -27.58 -24.03
N GLY A 114 1.49 -27.76 -22.71
CA GLY A 114 0.93 -28.98 -22.11
C GLY A 114 1.91 -30.14 -21.93
N SER A 115 3.14 -30.06 -22.44
CA SER A 115 4.17 -31.06 -22.15
C SER A 115 4.55 -31.09 -20.67
N LYS A 116 5.09 -32.22 -20.19
CA LYS A 116 5.60 -32.37 -18.80
C LYS A 116 6.59 -31.25 -18.44
N SER A 117 7.53 -30.96 -19.34
CA SER A 117 8.53 -29.88 -19.18
C SER A 117 7.88 -28.49 -19.11
N TRP A 118 6.83 -28.25 -19.89
CA TRP A 118 6.07 -27.00 -19.84
C TRP A 118 5.36 -26.83 -18.49
N HIS A 119 4.70 -27.87 -17.97
CA HIS A 119 4.06 -27.83 -16.65
C HIS A 119 5.06 -27.57 -15.52
N ILE A 120 6.23 -28.21 -15.56
CA ILE A 120 7.30 -28.00 -14.57
C ILE A 120 7.76 -26.52 -14.58
N LEU A 121 8.03 -25.95 -15.76
CA LEU A 121 8.46 -24.56 -15.87
C LEU A 121 7.36 -23.57 -15.44
N LYS A 122 6.10 -23.84 -15.83
CA LYS A 122 4.96 -23.04 -15.39
C LYS A 122 4.84 -23.03 -13.87
N SER A 123 4.97 -24.19 -13.21
CA SER A 123 4.96 -24.27 -11.75
C SER A 123 6.11 -23.48 -11.11
N LYS A 124 7.33 -23.53 -11.67
CA LYS A 124 8.47 -22.73 -11.20
C LYS A 124 8.20 -21.23 -11.30
N ILE A 125 7.60 -20.78 -12.39
CA ILE A 125 7.21 -19.37 -12.58
C ILE A 125 6.14 -18.97 -11.56
N SER A 126 5.09 -19.77 -11.36
CA SER A 126 4.05 -19.51 -10.37
C SER A 126 4.62 -19.41 -8.95
N ARG A 127 5.53 -20.32 -8.57
CA ARG A 127 6.22 -20.28 -7.26
C ARG A 127 7.08 -19.03 -7.09
N LEU A 128 7.75 -18.56 -8.15
CA LEU A 128 8.53 -17.33 -8.10
C LEU A 128 7.63 -16.09 -7.91
N HIS A 129 6.50 -16.02 -8.62
CA HIS A 129 5.53 -14.95 -8.40
C HIS A 129 4.97 -14.95 -6.98
N GLN A 130 4.65 -16.13 -6.45
CA GLN A 130 4.18 -16.30 -5.08
C GLN A 130 5.24 -15.86 -4.06
N PHE A 131 6.51 -16.22 -4.27
CA PHE A 131 7.61 -15.76 -3.44
C PHE A 131 7.70 -14.22 -3.40
N VAL A 132 7.67 -13.56 -4.56
CA VAL A 132 7.70 -12.09 -4.64
C VAL A 132 6.50 -11.47 -3.91
N ALA A 133 5.30 -12.03 -4.09
CA ALA A 133 4.09 -11.54 -3.42
C ALA A 133 4.18 -11.68 -1.89
N ARG A 134 4.67 -12.82 -1.39
CA ARG A 134 4.86 -13.08 0.05
C ARG A 134 5.95 -12.19 0.65
N ALA A 135 7.10 -12.04 -0.03
CA ALA A 135 8.19 -11.17 0.43
C ALA A 135 7.75 -9.71 0.57
N ARG A 136 6.95 -9.24 -0.39
CA ARG A 136 6.36 -7.90 -0.32
C ARG A 136 5.38 -7.74 0.85
N LEU A 137 4.50 -8.71 1.04
CA LEU A 137 3.53 -8.68 2.14
C LEU A 137 4.24 -8.71 3.51
N ASP A 138 5.25 -9.57 3.67
CA ASP A 138 6.09 -9.62 4.88
C ASP A 138 6.76 -8.28 5.17
N PHE A 139 7.39 -7.68 4.16
CA PHE A 139 7.98 -6.35 4.28
C PHE A 139 6.95 -5.31 4.71
N GLN A 140 5.78 -5.28 4.08
CA GLN A 140 4.70 -4.36 4.42
C GLN A 140 4.22 -4.51 5.87
N PHE A 141 4.06 -5.74 6.36
CA PHE A 141 3.69 -5.96 7.77
C PHE A 141 4.77 -5.46 8.72
N LYS A 142 6.04 -5.73 8.44
CA LYS A 142 7.17 -5.25 9.25
C LYS A 142 7.23 -3.73 9.26
N THR A 143 7.12 -3.09 8.10
CA THR A 143 7.08 -1.63 7.97
C THR A 143 5.91 -1.05 8.74
N ALA A 144 4.70 -1.62 8.62
CA ALA A 144 3.55 -1.13 9.38
C ALA A 144 3.77 -1.22 10.90
N HIS A 145 4.31 -2.34 11.39
CA HIS A 145 4.65 -2.49 12.81
C HIS A 145 5.73 -1.51 13.28
N GLU A 146 6.75 -1.26 12.45
CA GLU A 146 7.78 -0.26 12.74
C GLU A 146 7.17 1.15 12.86
N LEU A 147 6.30 1.53 11.93
CA LEU A 147 5.64 2.85 11.93
C LEU A 147 4.73 3.03 13.15
N PHE A 148 3.87 2.05 13.46
CA PHE A 148 3.00 2.11 14.64
C PHE A 148 3.75 1.95 15.98
N GLY A 149 5.03 1.58 15.94
CA GLY A 149 5.92 1.69 17.10
C GLY A 149 6.32 3.14 17.43
N LYS A 150 6.18 4.06 16.47
CA LYS A 150 6.60 5.47 16.57
C LYS A 150 5.42 6.44 16.75
N CYS A 151 4.18 6.01 16.52
CA CYS A 151 3.00 6.87 16.58
C CYS A 151 1.72 6.11 16.92
N ASP A 152 0.71 6.86 17.36
CA ASP A 152 -0.64 6.34 17.58
C ASP A 152 -1.55 6.52 16.36
N VAL A 153 -1.29 7.57 15.58
CA VAL A 153 -2.04 7.89 14.37
C VAL A 153 -1.09 8.05 13.19
N LEU A 154 -1.38 7.33 12.10
CA LEU A 154 -0.66 7.48 10.85
C LEU A 154 -1.55 8.17 9.82
N VAL A 155 -1.03 9.19 9.13
CA VAL A 155 -1.74 9.89 8.07
C VAL A 155 -1.09 9.58 6.73
N VAL A 156 -1.89 9.14 5.77
CA VAL A 156 -1.42 8.71 4.45
C VAL A 156 -2.36 9.22 3.36
N GLU A 157 -1.85 9.42 2.15
CA GLU A 157 -2.67 9.77 1.01
C GLU A 157 -3.60 8.63 0.57
N ASP A 158 -4.84 8.98 0.21
CA ASP A 158 -5.78 8.07 -0.46
C ASP A 158 -5.50 8.00 -1.97
N LEU A 159 -4.37 7.39 -2.34
CA LEU A 159 -3.98 7.25 -3.73
C LEU A 159 -4.79 6.16 -4.45
N SER A 160 -5.54 6.57 -5.48
CA SER A 160 -6.17 5.61 -6.40
C SER A 160 -5.15 5.04 -7.39
N ILE A 161 -4.52 3.93 -7.00
CA ILE A 161 -3.48 3.25 -7.80
C ILE A 161 -4.02 2.81 -9.17
N LYS A 162 -5.29 2.39 -9.23
CA LYS A 162 -5.95 2.01 -10.49
C LYS A 162 -5.86 3.14 -11.52
N ASN A 163 -6.07 4.39 -11.08
CA ASN A 163 -5.99 5.56 -11.94
C ASN A 163 -4.55 5.85 -12.38
N LEU A 164 -3.58 5.71 -11.46
CA LEU A 164 -2.16 5.93 -11.75
C LEU A 164 -1.63 4.93 -12.79
N THR A 165 -2.01 3.66 -12.67
CA THR A 165 -1.54 2.59 -13.57
C THR A 165 -2.33 2.48 -14.88
N ARG A 166 -3.35 3.33 -15.11
CA ARG A 166 -4.19 3.27 -16.32
C ARG A 166 -3.34 3.46 -17.58
N ARG A 167 -3.60 2.66 -18.62
CA ARG A 167 -2.94 2.80 -19.93
C ARG A 167 -3.11 4.22 -20.47
N ALA A 168 -2.07 4.76 -21.11
CA ALA A 168 -2.16 6.01 -21.84
C ALA A 168 -3.19 5.88 -22.97
N LYS A 169 -3.96 6.94 -23.23
CA LYS A 169 -4.92 6.96 -24.33
C LYS A 169 -4.16 6.78 -25.65
N ILE A 170 -4.71 5.97 -26.54
CA ILE A 170 -4.16 5.79 -27.88
C ILE A 170 -4.30 7.15 -28.59
N LYS A 171 -3.23 7.58 -29.27
CA LYS A 171 -3.25 8.74 -30.16
C LYS A 171 -3.11 8.21 -31.57
N THR A 172 -3.99 8.63 -32.45
CA THR A 172 -3.99 8.24 -33.86
C THR A 172 -4.16 9.46 -34.72
N ASP A 173 -3.65 9.38 -35.94
CA ASP A 173 -3.84 10.37 -36.99
C ASP A 173 -4.19 9.67 -38.31
N ILE A 174 -4.54 10.45 -39.34
CA ILE A 174 -4.69 9.97 -40.70
C ILE A 174 -3.62 10.63 -41.57
N GLU A 175 -2.70 9.83 -42.11
CA GLU A 175 -1.70 10.25 -43.09
C GLU A 175 -1.92 9.45 -44.37
N ASP A 176 -2.01 10.12 -45.52
CA ASP A 176 -2.27 9.53 -46.84
C ASP A 176 -3.47 8.55 -46.88
N GLY A 177 -4.54 8.88 -46.14
CA GLY A 177 -5.74 8.04 -46.04
C GLY A 177 -5.60 6.82 -45.14
N ASN A 178 -4.46 6.61 -44.48
CA ASN A 178 -4.19 5.49 -43.59
C ASN A 178 -4.14 5.91 -42.12
N LEU A 179 -4.60 5.02 -41.23
CA LEU A 179 -4.52 5.21 -39.79
C LEU A 179 -3.08 5.06 -39.29
N VAL A 180 -2.52 6.12 -38.73
CA VAL A 180 -1.18 6.14 -38.12
C VAL A 180 -1.29 6.24 -36.60
N TYR A 181 -0.41 5.55 -35.87
CA TYR A 181 -0.34 5.60 -34.40
C TYR A 181 0.74 6.59 -33.94
N LEU A 182 0.34 7.60 -33.16
CA LEU A 182 1.25 8.62 -32.65
C LEU A 182 1.85 8.24 -31.28
N PRO A 183 3.06 8.72 -30.95
CA PRO A 183 3.64 8.58 -29.62
C PRO A 183 2.74 9.14 -28.53
N ASN A 184 2.38 8.31 -27.54
CA ASN A 184 1.50 8.67 -26.44
C ASN A 184 2.14 8.51 -25.05
N GLY A 185 3.47 8.31 -24.99
CA GLY A 185 4.22 8.13 -23.74
C GLY A 185 3.99 6.79 -23.04
N GLN A 186 3.30 5.83 -23.67
CA GLN A 186 2.96 4.53 -23.05
C GLN A 186 4.20 3.73 -22.62
N ALA A 187 5.31 3.81 -23.35
CA ALA A 187 6.54 3.09 -23.02
C ALA A 187 7.14 3.56 -21.67
N ALA A 188 7.35 4.87 -21.49
CA ALA A 188 7.81 5.44 -20.23
C ALA A 188 6.82 5.13 -19.08
N LYS A 189 5.51 5.27 -19.35
CA LYS A 189 4.47 4.95 -18.37
C LYS A 189 4.49 3.48 -17.95
N SER A 190 4.80 2.56 -18.87
CA SER A 190 4.86 1.12 -18.56
C SER A 190 5.95 0.79 -17.53
N GLY A 191 7.11 1.46 -17.61
CA GLY A 191 8.18 1.34 -16.63
C GLY A 191 7.75 1.83 -15.25
N LEU A 192 7.14 3.01 -15.18
CA LEU A 192 6.59 3.57 -13.95
C LEU A 192 5.50 2.67 -13.35
N ASN A 193 4.58 2.18 -14.18
CA ASN A 193 3.52 1.26 -13.76
C ASN A 193 4.10 0.00 -13.13
N LYS A 194 5.17 -0.55 -13.72
CA LYS A 194 5.84 -1.75 -13.16
C LYS A 194 6.41 -1.47 -11.77
N SER A 195 7.04 -0.31 -11.57
CA SER A 195 7.57 0.09 -10.26
C SER A 195 6.45 0.34 -9.23
N MET A 196 5.35 0.98 -9.64
CA MET A 196 4.17 1.19 -8.79
C MET A 196 3.53 -0.14 -8.36
N LEU A 197 3.40 -1.09 -9.30
CA LEU A 197 2.86 -2.43 -9.03
C LEU A 197 3.82 -3.27 -8.16
N ASP A 198 5.13 -3.06 -8.28
CA ASP A 198 6.11 -3.70 -7.40
C ASP A 198 6.00 -3.17 -5.96
N ALA A 199 5.85 -1.85 -5.79
CA ALA A 199 5.68 -1.22 -4.48
C ALA A 199 4.33 -1.60 -3.80
N ALA A 200 3.28 -1.81 -4.60
CA ALA A 200 1.96 -2.25 -4.15
C ALA A 200 1.39 -1.45 -2.96
N HIS A 201 1.46 -0.11 -3.03
CA HIS A 201 0.99 0.79 -1.98
C HIS A 201 -0.47 0.56 -1.54
N GLY A 202 -1.33 0.04 -2.43
CA GLY A 202 -2.73 -0.23 -2.11
C GLY A 202 -2.90 -1.48 -1.26
N GLN A 203 -2.00 -2.46 -1.43
CA GLN A 203 -1.88 -3.57 -0.50
C GLN A 203 -1.38 -3.05 0.86
N PHE A 204 -0.41 -2.14 0.85
CA PHE A 204 0.11 -1.53 2.07
C PHE A 204 -0.94 -0.72 2.84
N ALA A 205 -1.80 0.04 2.16
CA ALA A 205 -2.93 0.74 2.80
C ALA A 205 -3.86 -0.22 3.56
N ASN A 206 -4.13 -1.41 3.01
CA ASN A 206 -4.91 -2.43 3.72
C ASN A 206 -4.15 -3.04 4.90
N VAL A 207 -2.84 -3.25 4.75
CA VAL A 207 -1.97 -3.70 5.85
C VAL A 207 -1.96 -2.67 6.98
N LEU A 208 -1.83 -1.39 6.67
CA LEU A 208 -1.90 -0.30 7.67
C LEU A 208 -3.22 -0.34 8.42
N LYS A 209 -4.36 -0.44 7.73
CA LYS A 209 -5.69 -0.57 8.37
C LYS A 209 -5.76 -1.77 9.32
N TYR A 210 -5.28 -2.93 8.87
CA TYR A 210 -5.32 -4.14 9.68
C TYR A 210 -4.40 -4.05 10.92
N VAL A 211 -3.16 -3.59 10.73
CA VAL A 211 -2.19 -3.46 11.83
C VAL A 211 -2.64 -2.38 12.82
N ALA A 212 -3.17 -1.25 12.32
CA ALA A 212 -3.76 -0.21 13.16
C ALA A 212 -4.85 -0.78 14.06
N TRP A 213 -5.85 -1.44 13.46
CA TRP A 213 -6.94 -2.10 14.19
C TRP A 213 -6.42 -3.09 15.23
N LYS A 214 -5.48 -3.96 14.84
CA LYS A 214 -4.91 -4.99 15.72
C LYS A 214 -4.14 -4.40 16.92
N LEU A 215 -3.51 -3.25 16.75
CA LEU A 215 -2.71 -2.59 17.79
C LEU A 215 -3.51 -1.53 18.55
N GLY A 216 -4.81 -1.35 18.26
CA GLY A 216 -5.61 -0.27 18.84
C GLY A 216 -5.11 1.12 18.44
N LYS A 217 -4.53 1.26 17.25
CA LYS A 217 -4.05 2.52 16.65
C LYS A 217 -5.00 3.00 15.55
N ASN A 218 -4.74 4.17 14.99
CA ASN A 218 -5.56 4.74 13.93
C ASN A 218 -4.76 5.03 12.64
N VAL A 219 -5.43 4.95 11.49
CA VAL A 219 -4.90 5.37 10.20
C VAL A 219 -5.89 6.28 9.49
N LEU A 220 -5.45 7.49 9.16
CA LEU A 220 -6.24 8.50 8.48
C LEU A 220 -5.81 8.61 7.02
N PHE A 221 -6.79 8.64 6.13
CA PHE A 221 -6.59 8.81 4.69
C PHE A 221 -6.99 10.23 4.28
N VAL A 222 -6.11 10.92 3.55
CA VAL A 222 -6.32 12.31 3.10
C VAL A 222 -6.39 12.41 1.57
N ASP A 223 -7.03 13.46 1.05
CA ASP A 223 -7.05 13.71 -0.40
C ASP A 223 -5.62 14.01 -0.91
N PRO A 224 -5.07 13.23 -1.86
CA PRO A 224 -3.72 13.45 -2.42
C PRO A 224 -3.61 14.72 -3.28
N ARG A 225 -4.70 15.39 -3.62
CA ARG A 225 -4.65 16.52 -4.55
C ARG A 225 -3.88 17.70 -3.97
N GLY A 226 -2.73 17.98 -4.60
CA GLY A 226 -1.93 19.17 -4.36
C GLY A 226 -0.89 19.03 -3.25
N THR A 227 -0.82 17.90 -2.56
CA THR A 227 0.14 17.62 -1.47
C THR A 227 1.60 17.77 -1.90
N SER A 228 1.95 17.31 -3.10
CA SER A 228 3.31 17.48 -3.66
C SER A 228 3.62 18.88 -4.21
N GLN A 229 2.60 19.74 -4.32
CA GLN A 229 2.65 21.03 -5.00
C GLN A 229 2.44 22.22 -4.06
N HIS A 230 2.25 21.99 -2.76
CA HIS A 230 2.08 23.07 -1.77
C HIS A 230 3.11 22.96 -0.67
N CYS A 231 3.45 24.10 -0.07
CA CYS A 231 4.33 24.14 1.09
C CYS A 231 3.59 23.65 2.33
N TRP A 232 4.21 22.78 3.12
CA TRP A 232 3.63 22.28 4.37
C TRP A 232 3.41 23.40 5.40
N ASN A 233 4.32 24.37 5.42
CA ASN A 233 4.31 25.44 6.40
C ASN A 233 3.26 26.50 6.03
N CYS A 234 3.48 27.24 4.94
CA CYS A 234 2.60 28.36 4.57
C CYS A 234 1.39 27.99 3.71
N LEU A 235 1.26 26.75 3.24
CA LEU A 235 0.20 26.26 2.33
C LEU A 235 0.15 26.92 0.95
N ASN A 236 1.12 27.76 0.58
CA ASN A 236 1.17 28.34 -0.77
C ASN A 236 1.54 27.28 -1.81
N LYS A 237 0.98 27.44 -3.02
CA LYS A 237 1.33 26.60 -4.16
C LYS A 237 2.76 26.90 -4.61
N VAL A 238 3.57 25.86 -4.70
CA VAL A 238 4.93 25.87 -5.23
C VAL A 238 4.94 24.89 -6.41
N PRO A 239 4.64 25.35 -7.64
CA PRO A 239 4.65 24.49 -8.83
C PRO A 239 6.03 23.84 -9.01
N LYS A 240 6.07 22.53 -9.20
CA LYS A 240 7.30 21.74 -9.37
C LYS A 240 7.06 20.58 -10.32
N GLU A 241 7.99 20.32 -11.21
CA GLU A 241 8.01 19.13 -12.06
C GLU A 241 8.35 17.86 -11.26
N LEU A 242 8.05 16.69 -11.85
CA LEU A 242 8.33 15.40 -11.20
C LEU A 242 9.82 15.15 -10.95
N SER A 243 10.70 15.72 -11.78
CA SER A 243 12.16 15.67 -11.63
C SER A 243 12.69 16.60 -10.55
N GLU A 244 11.94 17.64 -10.17
CA GLU A 244 12.34 18.58 -9.12
C GLU A 244 12.13 17.93 -7.76
N ARG A 245 13.22 17.53 -7.12
CA ARG A 245 13.22 16.78 -5.86
C ARG A 245 13.40 17.66 -4.62
N TRP A 246 13.76 18.92 -4.80
CA TRP A 246 13.92 19.89 -3.74
C TRP A 246 12.69 20.81 -3.65
N HIS A 247 12.27 21.15 -2.44
CA HIS A 247 11.24 22.14 -2.16
C HIS A 247 11.91 23.43 -1.68
N SER A 248 11.63 24.54 -2.36
CA SER A 248 12.02 25.88 -1.92
C SER A 248 10.81 26.80 -1.98
N CYS A 249 10.46 27.42 -0.85
CA CYS A 249 9.29 28.28 -0.74
C CYS A 249 9.66 29.69 -0.28
N GLN A 250 8.86 30.67 -0.72
CA GLN A 250 8.98 32.07 -0.31
C GLN A 250 8.79 32.29 1.20
N CYS A 251 8.19 31.34 1.93
CA CYS A 251 8.09 31.42 3.39
C CYS A 251 9.36 31.01 4.14
N GLY A 252 10.43 30.62 3.42
CA GLY A 252 11.73 30.23 3.98
C GLY A 252 11.94 28.72 4.09
N GLU A 253 10.92 27.89 3.87
CA GLU A 253 11.07 26.42 3.86
C GLU A 253 11.96 25.95 2.70
N SER A 254 12.97 25.14 3.04
CA SER A 254 13.92 24.52 2.11
C SER A 254 14.25 23.11 2.56
N LEU A 255 13.70 22.10 1.87
CA LEU A 255 13.78 20.68 2.28
C LEU A 255 13.51 19.73 1.10
N ASP A 256 13.66 18.41 1.31
CA ASP A 256 13.27 17.42 0.30
C ASP A 256 11.76 17.50 0.01
N ARG A 257 11.38 17.29 -1.25
CA ARG A 257 9.98 17.35 -1.69
C ARG A 257 9.09 16.33 -0.99
N ASP A 258 9.57 15.09 -0.81
CA ASP A 258 8.78 14.05 -0.17
C ASP A 258 8.67 14.34 1.35
N GLU A 259 9.69 14.95 1.96
CA GLU A 259 9.60 15.44 3.36
C GLU A 259 8.54 16.52 3.51
N ASN A 260 8.55 17.53 2.63
CA ASN A 260 7.50 18.55 2.59
C ASN A 260 6.11 17.93 2.39
N SER A 261 6.00 16.94 1.51
CA SER A 261 4.73 16.25 1.24
C SER A 261 4.24 15.52 2.49
N ALA A 262 5.11 14.75 3.15
CA ALA A 262 4.80 14.04 4.40
C ALA A 262 4.38 14.99 5.54
N LYS A 263 5.07 16.13 5.70
CA LYS A 263 4.70 17.19 6.66
C LYS A 263 3.35 17.81 6.33
N LEU A 264 3.05 18.07 5.06
CA LEU A 264 1.76 18.60 4.63
C LEU A 264 0.63 17.58 4.85
N ILE A 265 0.87 16.31 4.54
CA ILE A 265 -0.08 15.21 4.79
C ILE A 265 -0.41 15.14 6.28
N LYS A 266 0.60 15.17 7.16
CA LYS A 266 0.40 15.27 8.61
C LYS A 266 -0.50 16.46 8.96
N LYS A 267 -0.16 17.65 8.48
CA LYS A 267 -0.92 18.89 8.75
C LYS A 267 -2.38 18.79 8.32
N ILE A 268 -2.66 18.21 7.15
CA ILE A 268 -4.04 17.97 6.66
C ILE A 268 -4.75 16.95 7.56
N GLY A 269 -4.04 15.91 8.02
CA GLY A 269 -4.56 14.89 8.93
C GLY A 269 -4.92 15.44 10.31
N LEU A 270 -4.15 16.38 10.85
CA LEU A 270 -4.44 17.02 12.14
C LEU A 270 -5.74 17.84 12.13
N ILE A 271 -6.18 18.30 10.96
CA ILE A 271 -7.44 19.04 10.79
C ILE A 271 -8.65 18.08 10.69
N HIS A 272 -8.41 16.77 10.67
CA HIS A 272 -9.46 15.77 10.59
C HIS A 272 -10.28 15.73 11.89
N GLN A 273 -11.55 16.11 11.81
CA GLN A 273 -12.52 15.97 12.91
C GLN A 273 -13.25 14.63 12.80
N SER A 274 -13.46 13.97 13.94
CA SER A 274 -14.22 12.73 14.02
C SER A 274 -15.65 12.93 13.52
N GLY A 275 -16.04 12.18 12.48
CA GLY A 275 -17.39 12.22 11.88
C GLY A 275 -17.51 13.00 10.56
N GLY A 276 -16.44 13.62 10.05
CA GLY A 276 -16.44 14.36 8.77
C GLY A 276 -15.73 13.63 7.61
N GLY A 277 -16.18 13.86 6.37
CA GLY A 277 -15.55 13.29 5.17
C GLY A 277 -14.05 13.63 5.02
N THR A 278 -13.35 12.91 4.13
CA THR A 278 -11.89 12.95 3.91
C THR A 278 -11.28 14.35 4.06
N SER A 279 -10.27 14.49 4.92
CA SER A 279 -9.56 15.76 5.08
C SER A 279 -8.74 16.06 3.81
N SER A 280 -8.68 17.34 3.45
CA SER A 280 -8.10 17.78 2.19
C SER A 280 -7.36 19.10 2.36
N LEU A 281 -6.48 19.39 1.40
CA LEU A 281 -5.79 20.68 1.33
C LEU A 281 -6.76 21.87 1.29
N LYS A 282 -7.94 21.72 0.65
CA LYS A 282 -8.96 22.77 0.62
C LYS A 282 -9.45 23.14 2.02
N LYS A 283 -9.67 22.14 2.89
CA LYS A 283 -10.04 22.38 4.28
C LYS A 283 -8.92 23.08 5.05
N ALA A 284 -7.66 22.70 4.79
CA ALA A 284 -6.51 23.35 5.41
C ALA A 284 -6.36 24.82 4.99
N LEU A 285 -6.60 25.13 3.71
CA LEU A 285 -6.60 26.51 3.21
C LEU A 285 -7.73 27.34 3.83
N ALA A 286 -8.94 26.80 3.91
CA ALA A 286 -10.07 27.47 4.55
C ALA A 286 -9.82 27.75 6.05
N GLN A 287 -9.24 26.78 6.77
CA GLN A 287 -8.88 26.95 8.17
C GLN A 287 -7.85 28.08 8.37
N ARG A 288 -6.84 28.15 7.49
CA ARG A 288 -5.85 29.24 7.49
C ARG A 288 -6.49 30.61 7.28
N GLU A 289 -7.47 30.70 6.38
CA GLU A 289 -8.19 31.96 6.11
C GLU A 289 -9.02 32.40 7.32
N ILE A 290 -9.68 31.45 8.01
CA ILE A 290 -10.43 31.71 9.25
C ILE A 290 -9.50 32.24 10.35
N GLU A 291 -8.35 31.58 10.54
CA GLU A 291 -7.32 31.98 11.53
C GLU A 291 -6.75 33.37 11.22
N ALA A 292 -6.49 33.66 9.94
CA ALA A 292 -5.99 34.97 9.50
C ALA A 292 -7.02 36.10 9.71
N CYS A 293 -8.32 35.80 9.62
CA CYS A 293 -9.40 36.77 9.87
C CYS A 293 -9.73 36.95 11.37
N GLY A 294 -9.07 36.24 12.29
CA GLY A 294 -9.32 36.35 13.73
C GLY A 294 -10.68 35.82 14.19
N LEU A 295 -11.41 35.11 13.33
CA LEU A 295 -12.71 34.50 13.66
C LEU A 295 -12.46 33.18 14.40
N THR A 296 -12.25 33.25 15.71
CA THR A 296 -12.26 32.05 16.54
C THR A 296 -13.68 31.50 16.56
N VAL A 297 -13.91 30.35 15.94
CA VAL A 297 -15.17 29.62 16.05
C VAL A 297 -15.36 29.27 17.53
N LEU A 298 -16.27 30.00 18.20
CA LEU A 298 -16.80 29.59 19.50
C LEU A 298 -17.46 28.22 19.31
N ARG A 299 -17.01 27.26 20.13
CA ARG A 299 -17.42 25.85 20.11
C ARG A 299 -18.93 25.66 20.19
#